data_AF-A0A8C3IY82-F1
#
_entry.id   AF-A0A8C3IY82-F1
#
_cell.length_a   1.000
_cell.length_b   1.000
_cell.length_c   1.000
_cell.angle_alpha   90.00
_cell.angle_beta   90.00
_cell.angle_gamma   90.00
#
_symmetry.space_group_name_H-M   'P 1'
#
loop_
_entity.id
_entity.type
_entity.pdbx_description
1 polymer ?
#
loop_
_entity_poly.entity_id
_entity_poly.type
_entity_poly.pdbx_seq_one_letter_code
_entity_poly.pdbx_strand_id
1 'polypeptide(L)'
;MNSFDFKQYIRIFKEQLSLPAGFSDEYFAQTWNNNVQHLSEDKTVKNILQDLFHYTKDLRSLHLLLMLAVSNVTVHHPLITASDLQEVSKQIRTDSKANIVHGLSVLEICLIIAMKHLNDVYEGEPFNFQMVYNEFQKFVQRKAHCMNNFEKPVVMKAFEHLIQLELVKPLERPSVRLQKEYILMKLLLDNNQIMDALQVYPNCPTDVKQWATSSLSWL
;
A
#
# COMPACT_ATOMS: atom_id res chain seq x y z
N MET A 1 -16.31 10.23 -20.36
CA MET A 1 -14.86 9.92 -20.36
C MET A 1 -14.17 11.03 -21.13
N ASN A 2 -13.14 11.66 -20.58
CA ASN A 2 -12.44 12.73 -21.29
C ASN A 2 -11.82 12.18 -22.59
N SER A 3 -12.11 12.81 -23.73
CA SER A 3 -11.66 12.37 -25.06
C SER A 3 -10.34 13.02 -25.46
N PHE A 4 -9.35 13.03 -24.56
CA PHE A 4 -8.02 13.56 -24.87
C PHE A 4 -6.97 12.45 -24.90
N ASP A 5 -5.98 12.61 -25.77
CA ASP A 5 -4.82 11.72 -25.86
C ASP A 5 -3.71 12.15 -24.89
N PHE A 6 -2.64 11.35 -24.82
CA PHE A 6 -1.54 11.65 -23.92
C PHE A 6 -0.80 12.95 -24.26
N LYS A 7 -0.74 13.34 -25.54
CA LYS A 7 -0.10 14.62 -25.95
C LYS A 7 -0.91 15.80 -25.42
N GLN A 8 -2.22 15.74 -25.52
CA GLN A 8 -3.13 16.72 -24.93
C GLN A 8 -3.03 16.72 -23.40
N TYR A 9 -2.86 15.56 -22.76
CA TYR A 9 -2.64 15.48 -21.32
C TYR A 9 -1.37 16.22 -20.85
N ILE A 10 -0.24 16.08 -21.57
CA ILE A 10 0.98 16.86 -21.30
C ILE A 10 0.74 18.36 -21.49
N ARG A 11 -0.04 18.74 -22.52
CA ARG A 11 -0.40 20.14 -22.71
C ARG A 11 -1.20 20.70 -21.54
N ILE A 12 -2.16 19.93 -21.02
CA ILE A 12 -2.95 20.32 -19.83
C ILE A 12 -2.03 20.44 -18.61
N PHE A 13 -1.12 19.49 -18.38
CA PHE A 13 -0.11 19.58 -17.30
C PHE A 13 0.64 20.92 -17.33
N LYS A 14 1.11 21.33 -18.53
CA LYS A 14 1.81 22.61 -18.69
C LYS A 14 0.91 23.81 -18.43
N GLU A 15 -0.27 23.83 -19.04
CA GLU A 15 -1.22 24.95 -18.92
C GLU A 15 -1.67 25.16 -17.47
N GLN A 16 -1.88 24.07 -16.71
CA GLN A 16 -2.30 24.14 -15.30
C GLN A 16 -1.19 24.61 -14.36
N LEU A 17 0.08 24.35 -14.70
CA LEU A 17 1.21 24.69 -13.84
C LEU A 17 1.86 26.03 -14.22
N SER A 18 1.59 26.57 -15.41
CA SER A 18 2.18 27.83 -15.89
C SER A 18 1.50 29.06 -15.29
N LEU A 19 2.27 30.12 -15.05
CA LEU A 19 1.78 31.42 -14.64
C LEU A 19 1.20 32.21 -15.85
N PRO A 20 0.14 33.01 -15.64
CA PRO A 20 -0.52 33.75 -16.72
C PRO A 20 0.34 34.91 -17.23
N ALA A 21 0.07 35.36 -18.47
CA ALA A 21 0.82 36.44 -19.13
C ALA A 21 0.70 37.82 -18.44
N GLY A 22 -0.26 38.01 -17.54
CA GLY A 22 -0.45 39.25 -16.76
C GLY A 22 0.13 39.19 -15.35
N PHE A 23 1.02 38.24 -15.05
CA PHE A 23 1.65 38.13 -13.75
C PHE A 23 2.60 39.31 -13.50
N SER A 24 2.56 39.88 -12.29
CA SER A 24 3.22 41.16 -11.99
C SER A 24 4.75 41.14 -12.11
N ASP A 25 5.39 40.01 -11.79
CA ASP A 25 6.84 39.82 -11.96
C ASP A 25 7.10 38.99 -13.22
N GLU A 26 7.36 39.68 -14.33
CA GLU A 26 7.57 39.04 -15.64
C GLU A 26 8.81 38.14 -15.66
N TYR A 27 9.89 38.52 -14.97
CA TYR A 27 11.12 37.74 -14.93
C TYR A 27 10.87 36.41 -14.20
N PHE A 28 10.24 36.47 -13.03
CA PHE A 28 9.87 35.27 -12.29
C PHE A 28 8.92 34.38 -13.08
N ALA A 29 7.89 34.97 -13.72
CA ALA A 29 6.95 34.22 -14.54
C ALA A 29 7.63 33.50 -15.72
N GLN A 30 8.59 34.15 -16.38
CA GLN A 30 9.38 33.53 -17.44
C GLN A 30 10.24 32.39 -16.91
N THR A 31 10.96 32.59 -15.80
CA THR A 31 11.77 31.54 -15.17
C THR A 31 10.93 30.33 -14.79
N TRP A 32 9.78 30.56 -14.15
CA TRP A 32 8.84 29.50 -13.77
C TRP A 32 8.30 28.75 -14.98
N ASN A 33 7.77 29.46 -15.99
CA ASN A 33 7.18 28.84 -17.17
C ASN A 33 8.21 28.07 -18.00
N ASN A 34 9.46 28.54 -18.07
CA ASN A 34 10.55 27.81 -18.70
C ASN A 34 10.88 26.52 -17.92
N ASN A 35 10.87 26.55 -16.58
CA ASN A 35 11.03 25.34 -15.78
C ASN A 35 9.90 24.33 -16.04
N VAL A 36 8.64 24.79 -16.10
CA VAL A 36 7.48 23.93 -16.44
C VAL A 36 7.63 23.32 -17.83
N GLN A 37 8.14 24.08 -18.81
CA GLN A 37 8.45 23.55 -20.14
C GLN A 37 9.47 22.42 -20.06
N HIS A 38 10.58 22.61 -19.35
CA HIS A 38 11.61 21.58 -19.18
C HIS A 38 11.07 20.34 -18.47
N LEU A 39 10.27 20.50 -17.40
CA LEU A 39 9.61 19.38 -16.73
C LEU A 39 8.70 18.59 -17.67
N SER A 40 7.98 19.27 -18.58
CA SER A 40 7.10 18.60 -19.53
C SER A 40 7.84 17.74 -20.57
N GLU A 41 9.14 17.99 -20.75
CA GLU A 41 10.01 17.28 -21.68
C GLU A 41 10.82 16.16 -21.02
N ASP A 42 11.03 16.27 -19.70
CA ASP A 42 11.76 15.31 -18.87
C ASP A 42 11.16 13.88 -18.95
N LYS A 43 12.04 12.89 -19.09
CA LYS A 43 11.64 11.49 -19.27
C LYS A 43 10.98 10.90 -18.02
N THR A 44 11.48 11.24 -16.84
CA THR A 44 10.94 10.78 -15.56
C THR A 44 9.54 11.34 -15.35
N VAL A 45 9.37 12.63 -15.60
CA VAL A 45 8.06 13.30 -15.52
C VAL A 45 7.07 12.73 -16.54
N LYS A 46 7.49 12.53 -17.79
CA LYS A 46 6.64 11.89 -18.81
C LYS A 46 6.18 10.50 -18.40
N ASN A 47 7.06 9.67 -17.85
CA ASN A 47 6.69 8.34 -17.36
C ASN A 47 5.65 8.44 -16.23
N ILE A 48 5.84 9.35 -15.26
CA ILE A 48 4.87 9.58 -14.18
C ILE A 48 3.50 9.99 -14.73
N LEU A 49 3.47 10.95 -15.66
CA LEU A 49 2.23 11.42 -16.28
C LEU A 49 1.57 10.33 -17.13
N GLN A 50 2.37 9.49 -17.79
CA GLN A 50 1.86 8.38 -18.60
C GLN A 50 1.23 7.30 -17.72
N ASP A 51 1.88 6.93 -16.62
CA ASP A 51 1.32 6.00 -15.63
C ASP A 51 0.00 6.53 -15.06
N LEU A 52 -0.04 7.81 -14.69
CA LEU A 52 -1.25 8.46 -14.18
C LEU A 52 -2.37 8.46 -15.23
N PHE A 53 -2.05 8.76 -16.48
CA PHE A 53 -2.99 8.77 -17.60
C PHE A 53 -3.55 7.38 -17.94
N HIS A 54 -2.72 6.33 -17.83
CA HIS A 54 -3.16 4.95 -18.01
C HIS A 54 -4.04 4.47 -16.86
N TYR A 55 -3.74 4.91 -15.63
CA TYR A 55 -4.53 4.57 -14.44
C TYR A 55 -5.90 5.27 -14.44
N THR A 56 -5.93 6.56 -14.74
CA THR A 56 -7.18 7.34 -14.84
C THR A 56 -7.05 8.46 -15.87
N LYS A 57 -8.14 8.70 -16.61
CA LYS A 57 -8.25 9.81 -17.56
C LYS A 57 -8.90 11.06 -16.97
N ASP A 58 -9.13 11.10 -15.66
CA ASP A 58 -9.65 12.29 -15.00
C ASP A 58 -8.54 13.33 -14.74
N LEU A 59 -8.90 14.61 -14.82
CA LEU A 59 -7.98 15.71 -14.51
C LEU A 59 -7.87 15.97 -13.00
N ARG A 60 -8.74 15.38 -12.17
CA ARG A 60 -8.71 15.58 -10.72
C ARG A 60 -7.44 14.97 -10.12
N SER A 61 -7.05 13.80 -10.61
CA SER A 61 -5.83 13.11 -10.20
C SER A 61 -4.58 13.85 -10.66
N LEU A 62 -4.62 14.50 -11.84
CA LEU A 62 -3.58 15.43 -12.28
C LEU A 62 -3.50 16.63 -11.34
N HIS A 63 -4.62 17.28 -11.01
CA HIS A 63 -4.62 18.42 -10.09
C HIS A 63 -4.10 18.05 -8.70
N LEU A 64 -4.40 16.85 -8.20
CA LEU A 64 -3.85 16.37 -6.93
C LEU A 64 -2.31 16.26 -6.99
N LEU A 65 -1.77 15.65 -8.06
CA LEU A 65 -0.33 15.58 -8.30
C LEU A 65 0.31 16.98 -8.32
N LEU A 66 -0.29 17.91 -9.08
CA LEU A 66 0.23 19.27 -9.23
C LEU A 66 0.16 20.06 -7.91
N MET A 67 -0.95 19.96 -7.18
CA MET A 67 -1.14 20.66 -5.91
C MET A 67 -0.08 20.21 -4.88
N LEU A 68 0.14 18.91 -4.75
CA LEU A 68 1.15 18.38 -3.83
C LEU A 68 2.57 18.77 -4.27
N ALA A 69 2.88 18.76 -5.57
CA ALA A 69 4.16 19.23 -6.07
C ALA A 69 4.39 20.72 -5.76
N VAL A 70 3.37 21.56 -5.97
CA VAL A 70 3.42 23.00 -5.64
C VAL A 70 3.55 23.23 -4.13
N SER A 71 2.94 22.38 -3.29
CA SER A 71 3.05 22.52 -1.82
C SER A 71 4.47 22.30 -1.27
N ASN A 72 5.35 21.66 -2.04
CA ASN A 72 6.76 21.48 -1.68
C ASN A 72 7.64 22.67 -2.07
N VAL A 73 7.10 23.66 -2.80
CA VAL A 73 7.83 24.87 -3.19
C VAL A 73 7.96 25.79 -1.98
N THR A 74 9.20 26.18 -1.68
CA THR A 74 9.53 27.08 -0.56
C THR A 74 10.54 28.14 -0.99
N VAL A 75 10.85 29.10 -0.11
CA VAL A 75 11.89 30.11 -0.39
C VAL A 75 13.26 29.47 -0.66
N HIS A 76 13.55 28.32 -0.04
CA HIS A 76 14.80 27.58 -0.24
C HIS A 76 14.73 26.58 -1.40
N HIS A 77 13.52 26.31 -1.91
CA HIS A 77 13.26 25.40 -3.02
C HIS A 77 12.21 26.02 -3.95
N PRO A 78 12.58 27.05 -4.74
CA PRO A 78 11.62 27.95 -5.40
C PRO A 78 11.02 27.39 -6.69
N LEU A 79 11.56 26.29 -7.23
CA LEU A 79 11.12 25.68 -8.49
C LEU A 79 10.85 24.19 -8.28
N ILE A 80 9.81 23.69 -8.95
CA ILE A 80 9.50 22.25 -8.95
C ILE A 80 10.56 21.51 -9.76
N THR A 81 10.96 20.35 -9.25
CA THR A 81 11.92 19.45 -9.89
C THR A 81 11.27 18.11 -10.26
N ALA A 82 11.94 17.34 -11.12
CA ALA A 82 11.48 16.00 -11.48
C ALA A 82 11.43 15.05 -10.25
N SER A 83 12.33 15.23 -9.28
CA SER A 83 12.33 14.47 -8.04
C SER A 83 11.10 14.76 -7.18
N ASP A 84 10.67 16.02 -7.08
CA ASP A 84 9.46 16.37 -6.32
C ASP A 84 8.23 15.66 -6.89
N LEU A 85 8.08 15.70 -8.21
CA LEU A 85 6.98 15.01 -8.90
C LEU A 85 7.07 13.49 -8.71
N GLN A 86 8.28 12.92 -8.68
CA GLN A 86 8.48 11.50 -8.43
C GLN A 86 8.08 11.11 -7.00
N GLU A 87 8.46 11.89 -6.00
CA GLU A 87 8.12 11.65 -4.59
C GLU A 87 6.62 11.79 -4.35
N VAL A 88 6.01 12.88 -4.83
CA VAL A 88 4.56 13.08 -4.74
C VAL A 88 3.81 11.95 -5.45
N SER A 89 4.29 11.52 -6.62
CA SER A 89 3.65 10.43 -7.34
C SER A 89 3.74 9.08 -6.61
N LYS A 90 4.82 8.84 -5.84
CA LYS A 90 4.89 7.69 -4.92
C LYS A 90 3.88 7.82 -3.78
N GLN A 91 3.76 9.01 -3.18
CA GLN A 91 2.81 9.27 -2.09
C GLN A 91 1.36 9.00 -2.53
N ILE A 92 0.95 9.50 -3.69
CA ILE A 92 -0.42 9.28 -4.23
C ILE A 92 -0.69 7.80 -4.50
N ARG A 93 0.33 7.04 -4.91
CA ARG A 93 0.22 5.62 -5.25
C ARG A 93 0.48 4.68 -4.08
N THR A 94 0.68 5.21 -2.87
CA THR A 94 1.00 4.37 -1.72
C THR A 94 -0.17 3.47 -1.38
N ASP A 95 0.08 2.16 -1.30
CA ASP A 95 -0.93 1.19 -0.89
C ASP A 95 -1.24 1.35 0.60
N SER A 96 -2.41 1.92 0.89
CA SER A 96 -2.90 2.11 2.26
C SER A 96 -2.90 0.82 3.09
N LYS A 97 -3.15 -0.36 2.50
CA LYS A 97 -3.14 -1.62 3.23
C LYS A 97 -1.72 -2.04 3.62
N ALA A 98 -0.75 -1.86 2.71
CA ALA A 98 0.66 -2.13 3.02
C ALA A 98 1.16 -1.27 4.20
N ASN A 99 0.73 0.00 4.27
CA ASN A 99 1.04 0.87 5.40
C ASN A 99 0.44 0.39 6.73
N ILE A 100 -0.79 -0.13 6.72
CA ILE A 100 -1.42 -0.70 7.92
C ILE A 100 -0.62 -1.93 8.37
N VAL A 101 -0.23 -2.81 7.45
CA VAL A 101 0.53 -4.02 7.76
C VAL A 101 1.88 -3.68 8.40
N HIS A 102 2.54 -2.60 7.98
CA HIS A 102 3.79 -2.12 8.61
C HIS A 102 3.63 -1.75 10.09
N GLY A 103 2.42 -1.37 10.53
CA GLY A 103 2.13 -1.00 11.93
C GLY A 103 1.72 -2.16 12.84
N LEU A 104 1.57 -3.37 12.30
CA LEU A 104 1.12 -4.54 13.06
C LEU A 104 2.22 -5.08 13.99
N SER A 105 1.82 -5.77 15.06
CA SER A 105 2.77 -6.52 15.90
C SER A 105 3.28 -7.78 15.19
N VAL A 106 4.41 -8.33 15.67
CA VAL A 106 4.97 -9.59 15.15
C VAL A 106 3.96 -10.73 15.25
N LEU A 107 3.16 -10.79 16.31
CA LEU A 107 2.11 -11.81 16.47
C LEU A 107 1.05 -11.72 15.36
N GLU A 108 0.58 -10.50 15.06
CA GLU A 108 -0.41 -10.28 14.01
C GLU A 108 0.15 -10.60 12.62
N ILE A 109 1.41 -10.25 12.37
CA ILE A 109 2.12 -10.65 11.16
C ILE A 109 2.19 -12.17 11.04
N CYS A 110 2.51 -12.89 12.13
CA CYS A 110 2.48 -14.35 12.13
C CYS A 110 1.09 -14.92 11.82
N LEU A 111 0.02 -14.28 12.30
CA LEU A 111 -1.35 -14.71 11.97
C LEU A 111 -1.70 -14.44 10.50
N ILE A 112 -1.27 -13.31 9.93
CA ILE A 112 -1.43 -13.03 8.49
C ILE A 112 -0.68 -14.09 7.66
N ILE A 113 0.53 -14.47 8.06
CA ILE A 113 1.29 -15.53 7.37
C ILE A 113 0.57 -16.89 7.48
N ALA A 114 0.02 -17.24 8.65
CA ALA A 114 -0.81 -18.44 8.80
C ALA A 114 -2.02 -18.42 7.85
N MET A 115 -2.72 -17.28 7.75
CA MET A 115 -3.85 -17.11 6.82
C MET A 115 -3.42 -17.20 5.35
N LYS A 116 -2.28 -16.60 4.99
CA LYS A 116 -1.67 -16.74 3.66
C LYS A 116 -1.44 -18.21 3.33
N HIS A 117 -0.85 -18.96 4.25
CA HIS A 117 -0.59 -20.39 4.07
C HIS A 117 -1.89 -21.20 3.90
N LEU A 118 -2.92 -20.90 4.68
CA LEU A 118 -4.23 -21.53 4.51
C LEU A 118 -4.84 -21.21 3.14
N ASN A 119 -4.76 -19.96 2.68
CA ASN A 119 -5.21 -19.58 1.34
C ASN A 119 -4.43 -20.32 0.24
N ASP A 120 -3.11 -20.45 0.38
CA ASP A 120 -2.27 -21.14 -0.60
C ASP A 120 -2.59 -22.65 -0.64
N VAL A 121 -2.82 -23.29 0.52
CA VAL A 121 -3.12 -24.73 0.62
C VAL A 121 -4.54 -25.08 0.18
N TYR A 122 -5.51 -24.27 0.58
CA TYR A 122 -6.93 -24.51 0.34
C TYR A 122 -7.47 -23.66 -0.83
N GLU A 123 -6.60 -23.19 -1.72
CA GLU A 123 -6.96 -22.48 -2.96
C GLU A 123 -7.92 -21.28 -2.75
N GLY A 124 -7.73 -20.55 -1.65
CA GLY A 124 -8.51 -19.36 -1.31
C GLY A 124 -9.86 -19.61 -0.63
N GLU A 125 -10.15 -20.86 -0.24
CA GLU A 125 -11.29 -21.19 0.62
C GLU A 125 -11.20 -20.49 1.99
N PRO A 126 -12.36 -20.14 2.60
CA PRO A 126 -12.37 -19.42 3.87
C PRO A 126 -11.87 -20.27 5.03
N PHE A 127 -11.37 -19.59 6.05
CA PHE A 127 -10.84 -20.20 7.27
C PHE A 127 -11.54 -19.64 8.51
N ASN A 128 -11.46 -20.35 9.63
CA ASN A 128 -11.87 -19.84 10.94
C ASN A 128 -10.65 -19.66 11.87
N PHE A 129 -10.87 -19.08 13.05
CA PHE A 129 -9.79 -18.83 14.01
C PHE A 129 -9.07 -20.11 14.43
N GLN A 130 -9.77 -21.23 14.59
CA GLN A 130 -9.16 -22.48 15.01
C GLN A 130 -8.16 -23.02 13.96
N MET A 131 -8.47 -22.89 12.67
CA MET A 131 -7.55 -23.26 11.59
C MET A 131 -6.29 -22.39 11.61
N VAL A 132 -6.46 -21.07 11.74
CA VAL A 132 -5.34 -20.12 11.82
C VAL A 132 -4.47 -20.38 13.04
N TYR A 133 -5.09 -20.58 14.21
CA TYR A 133 -4.39 -20.89 15.46
C TYR A 133 -3.60 -22.19 15.34
N ASN A 134 -4.16 -23.23 14.73
CA ASN A 134 -3.47 -24.49 14.50
C ASN A 134 -2.25 -24.32 13.59
N GLU A 135 -2.39 -23.55 12.51
CA GLU A 135 -1.27 -23.29 11.58
C GLU A 135 -0.17 -22.46 12.25
N PHE A 136 -0.54 -21.44 13.04
CA PHE A 136 0.38 -20.69 13.88
C PHE A 136 1.10 -21.58 14.91
N GLN A 137 0.40 -22.52 15.55
CA GLN A 137 0.98 -23.45 16.50
C GLN A 137 2.02 -24.38 15.85
N LYS A 138 1.82 -24.81 14.60
CA LYS A 138 2.85 -25.57 13.85
C LYS A 138 4.16 -24.79 13.73
N PHE A 139 4.10 -23.47 13.54
CA PHE A 139 5.27 -22.61 13.49
C PHE A 139 5.97 -22.51 14.86
N VAL A 140 5.20 -22.25 15.93
CA VAL A 140 5.71 -22.12 17.30
C VAL A 140 6.37 -23.42 17.78
N GLN A 141 5.71 -24.56 17.59
CA GLN A 141 6.17 -25.87 18.08
C GLN A 141 7.44 -26.36 17.40
N ARG A 142 7.67 -25.99 16.14
CA ARG A 142 8.90 -26.36 15.40
C ARG A 142 10.15 -25.65 15.92
N LYS A 143 10.00 -24.53 16.63
CA LYS A 143 11.13 -23.76 17.17
C LYS A 143 11.02 -23.69 18.69
N ALA A 144 11.72 -24.61 19.35
CA ALA A 144 11.77 -24.80 20.82
C ALA A 144 12.14 -23.54 21.65
N HIS A 145 12.58 -22.45 21.00
CA HIS A 145 12.98 -21.19 21.63
C HIS A 145 12.26 -19.96 21.07
N CYS A 146 11.14 -20.12 20.36
CA CYS A 146 10.43 -18.95 19.87
C CYS A 146 9.76 -18.18 21.04
N MET A 147 10.07 -16.88 21.15
CA MET A 147 9.45 -15.96 22.11
C MET A 147 7.95 -15.72 21.84
N ASN A 148 7.37 -16.42 20.87
CA ASN A 148 6.03 -16.22 20.34
C ASN A 148 5.02 -17.29 20.81
N ASN A 149 5.34 -18.06 21.86
CA ASN A 149 4.38 -18.99 22.45
C ASN A 149 3.37 -18.24 23.34
N PHE A 150 2.39 -17.60 22.70
CA PHE A 150 1.33 -16.85 23.37
C PHE A 150 0.15 -17.75 23.73
N GLU A 151 -0.51 -17.45 24.84
CA GLU A 151 -1.76 -18.12 25.23
C GLU A 151 -2.88 -17.85 24.21
N LYS A 152 -3.76 -18.83 23.98
CA LYS A 152 -4.88 -18.73 23.03
C LYS A 152 -5.71 -17.44 23.16
N PRO A 153 -6.04 -16.92 24.35
CA PRO A 153 -6.76 -15.64 24.48
C PRO A 153 -5.98 -14.43 23.94
N VAL A 154 -4.65 -14.40 24.06
CA VAL A 154 -3.80 -13.34 23.51
C VAL A 154 -3.80 -13.41 21.99
N VAL A 155 -3.70 -14.62 21.44
CA VAL A 155 -3.77 -14.84 19.99
C VAL A 155 -5.14 -14.48 19.43
N MET A 156 -6.22 -14.79 20.15
CA MET A 156 -7.58 -14.38 19.81
C MET A 156 -7.71 -12.85 19.77
N LYS A 157 -7.16 -12.14 20.76
CA LYS A 157 -7.19 -10.67 20.79
C LYS A 157 -6.47 -10.06 19.58
N ALA A 158 -5.32 -10.62 19.18
CA ALA A 158 -4.61 -10.20 17.97
C ALA A 158 -5.44 -10.46 16.70
N PHE A 159 -6.12 -11.61 16.62
CA PHE A 159 -7.03 -11.93 15.52
C PHE A 159 -8.24 -10.98 15.46
N GLU A 160 -8.85 -10.65 16.60
CA GLU A 160 -9.93 -9.66 16.68
C GLU A 160 -9.47 -8.27 16.25
N HIS A 161 -8.22 -7.88 16.56
CA HIS A 161 -7.66 -6.62 16.11
C HIS A 161 -7.47 -6.59 14.58
N LEU A 162 -7.02 -7.69 13.95
CA LEU A 162 -6.96 -7.82 12.49
C LEU A 162 -8.34 -7.67 11.82
N ILE A 163 -9.40 -8.16 12.48
CA ILE A 163 -10.79 -7.95 12.02
C ILE A 163 -11.18 -6.47 12.16
N GLN A 164 -10.84 -5.84 13.29
CA GLN A 164 -11.12 -4.43 13.53
C GLN A 164 -10.44 -3.50 12.50
N LEU A 165 -9.27 -3.89 12.01
CA LEU A 165 -8.54 -3.18 10.94
C LEU A 165 -9.05 -3.51 9.52
N GLU A 166 -10.09 -4.34 9.39
CA GLU A 166 -10.63 -4.83 8.12
C GLU A 166 -9.58 -5.50 7.22
N LEU A 167 -8.54 -6.10 7.81
CA LEU A 167 -7.59 -6.96 7.11
C LEU A 167 -8.14 -8.39 6.96
N VAL A 168 -9.07 -8.76 7.84
CA VAL A 168 -9.80 -10.03 7.85
C VAL A 168 -11.28 -9.73 8.00
N LYS A 169 -12.14 -10.41 7.24
CA LYS A 169 -13.59 -10.14 7.26
C LYS A 169 -14.41 -11.42 7.34
N PRO A 170 -15.48 -11.47 8.15
CA PRO A 170 -16.39 -12.59 8.17
C PRO A 170 -17.20 -12.65 6.86
N LEU A 171 -17.44 -13.87 6.37
CA LEU A 171 -18.28 -14.09 5.19
C LEU A 171 -19.75 -13.82 5.49
N GLU A 172 -20.18 -14.13 6.71
CA GLU A 172 -21.56 -13.96 7.17
C GLU A 172 -21.62 -12.98 8.34
N ARG A 173 -22.77 -12.33 8.51
CA ARG A 173 -22.99 -11.53 9.73
C ARG A 173 -22.96 -12.47 10.94
N PRO A 174 -22.21 -12.17 12.00
CA PRO A 174 -22.16 -13.02 13.19
C PRO A 174 -23.58 -13.25 13.71
N SER A 175 -24.07 -14.48 13.60
CA SER A 175 -25.32 -14.85 14.27
C SER A 175 -25.03 -15.04 15.75
N VAL A 176 -25.99 -14.69 16.62
CA VAL A 176 -25.87 -14.83 18.08
C VAL A 176 -25.60 -16.28 18.52
N ARG A 177 -25.79 -17.26 17.61
CA ARG A 177 -25.68 -18.69 17.90
C ARG A 177 -24.30 -19.30 17.58
N LEU A 178 -23.48 -18.66 16.74
CA LEU A 178 -22.15 -19.19 16.42
C LEU A 178 -21.10 -18.68 17.41
N GLN A 179 -20.28 -19.59 17.93
CA GLN A 179 -19.10 -19.22 18.68
C GLN A 179 -18.10 -18.52 17.76
N LYS A 180 -17.49 -17.43 18.26
CA LYS A 180 -16.58 -16.58 17.49
C LYS A 180 -15.44 -17.34 16.80
N GLU A 181 -14.95 -18.40 17.43
CA GLU A 181 -13.82 -19.20 16.94
C GLU A 181 -14.09 -19.97 15.63
N TYR A 182 -15.37 -20.21 15.32
CA TYR A 182 -15.79 -21.04 14.18
C TYR A 182 -16.44 -20.23 13.05
N ILE A 183 -16.48 -18.90 13.16
CA ILE A 183 -16.97 -18.04 12.09
C ILE A 183 -15.98 -18.09 10.92
N LEU A 184 -16.50 -18.34 9.72
CA LEU A 184 -15.72 -18.35 8.49
C LEU A 184 -15.37 -16.92 8.06
N MET A 185 -14.09 -16.72 7.75
CA MET A 185 -13.46 -15.44 7.48
C MET A 185 -12.65 -15.53 6.19
N LYS A 186 -12.37 -14.36 5.61
CA LYS A 186 -11.48 -14.21 4.45
C LYS A 186 -10.42 -13.14 4.71
N LEU A 187 -9.19 -13.42 4.29
CA LEU A 187 -8.10 -12.45 4.28
C LEU A 187 -8.33 -11.43 3.15
N LEU A 188 -8.20 -10.14 3.46
CA LEU A 188 -8.38 -9.02 2.52
C LEU A 188 -7.04 -8.43 2.06
N LEU A 189 -5.98 -9.22 2.11
CA LEU A 189 -4.65 -8.92 1.61
C LEU A 189 -4.28 -9.95 0.54
N ASP A 190 -3.66 -9.50 -0.55
CA ASP A 190 -3.05 -10.40 -1.53
C ASP A 190 -1.61 -10.78 -1.14
N ASN A 191 -1.08 -11.81 -1.80
CA ASN A 191 0.24 -12.33 -1.50
C ASN A 191 1.36 -11.29 -1.73
N ASN A 192 1.23 -10.41 -2.72
CA ASN A 192 2.24 -9.39 -2.99
C ASN A 192 2.25 -8.34 -1.87
N GLN A 193 1.07 -7.88 -1.44
CA GLN A 193 0.93 -6.93 -0.32
C GLN A 193 1.58 -7.46 0.97
N ILE A 194 1.40 -8.76 1.26
CA ILE A 194 2.00 -9.40 2.44
C ILE A 194 3.52 -9.46 2.30
N MET A 195 4.02 -9.93 1.15
CA MET A 195 5.45 -10.10 0.93
C MET A 195 6.19 -8.76 0.86
N ASP A 196 5.63 -7.75 0.21
CA ASP A 196 6.20 -6.41 0.11
C ASP A 196 6.24 -5.74 1.50
N ALA A 197 5.17 -5.86 2.28
CA ALA A 197 5.14 -5.34 3.64
C ALA A 197 6.19 -6.02 4.55
N LEU A 198 6.40 -7.33 4.40
CA LEU A 198 7.42 -8.07 5.16
C LEU A 198 8.86 -7.66 4.81
N GLN A 199 9.11 -7.23 3.57
CA GLN A 199 10.45 -6.74 3.17
C GLN A 199 10.84 -5.48 3.95
N VAL A 200 9.88 -4.56 4.12
CA VAL A 200 10.10 -3.27 4.78
C VAL A 200 9.75 -3.26 6.28
N TYR A 201 9.23 -4.36 6.83
CA TYR A 201 8.84 -4.45 8.24
C TYR A 201 10.03 -4.25 9.19
N PRO A 202 9.98 -3.28 10.13
CA PRO A 202 11.10 -2.96 11.01
C PRO A 202 11.43 -4.13 11.95
N ASN A 203 12.71 -4.49 12.06
CA ASN A 203 13.19 -5.54 12.96
C ASN A 203 12.43 -6.88 12.85
N CYS A 204 11.93 -7.21 11.66
CA CYS A 204 11.22 -8.47 11.42
C CYS A 204 12.12 -9.67 11.79
N PRO A 205 11.69 -10.56 12.71
CA PRO A 205 12.48 -11.73 13.06
C PRO A 205 12.75 -12.60 11.84
N THR A 206 14.00 -13.05 11.68
CA THR A 206 14.44 -13.83 10.50
C THR A 206 13.60 -15.09 10.32
N ASP A 207 13.22 -15.74 11.42
CA ASP A 207 12.38 -16.94 11.41
C ASP A 207 10.99 -16.70 10.82
N VAL A 208 10.43 -15.52 11.05
CA VAL A 208 9.12 -15.13 10.52
C VAL A 208 9.23 -14.90 9.01
N LYS A 209 10.30 -14.21 8.55
CA LYS A 209 10.57 -14.02 7.12
C LYS A 209 10.76 -15.36 6.39
N GLN A 210 11.56 -16.26 6.97
CA GLN A 210 11.77 -17.60 6.41
C GLN A 210 10.45 -18.37 6.32
N TRP A 211 9.64 -18.34 7.38
CA TRP A 211 8.35 -19.02 7.39
C TRP A 211 7.40 -18.47 6.32
N ALA A 212 7.33 -17.15 6.11
CA ALA A 212 6.50 -16.54 5.07
C ALA A 212 6.89 -16.96 3.64
N THR A 213 8.19 -17.15 3.39
CA THR A 213 8.70 -17.63 2.09
C THR A 213 8.63 -19.14 1.92
N SER A 214 8.35 -19.86 3.00
CA SER A 214 8.25 -21.32 2.95
C SER A 214 6.94 -21.68 2.24
N SER A 215 6.99 -21.90 0.93
CA SER A 215 5.96 -22.71 0.27
C SER A 215 5.88 -24.00 1.07
N LEU A 216 4.67 -24.42 1.44
CA LEU A 216 4.41 -25.64 2.20
C LEU A 216 4.83 -26.89 1.40
N SER A 217 6.12 -27.09 1.17
CA SER A 217 6.73 -28.31 0.67
C SER A 217 6.94 -29.30 1.81
N TRP A 218 5.95 -29.47 2.68
CA TRP A 218 6.04 -30.34 3.86
C TRP A 218 4.67 -30.89 4.29
N LEU A 219 3.86 -31.31 3.30
CA LEU A 219 2.95 -32.44 3.48
C LEU A 219 3.76 -33.73 3.28
#